data_AF-A0A8C9G5D4-F1
#
_entry.id   AF-A0A8C9G5D4-F1
#
_cell.length_a   1.000
_cell.length_b   1.000
_cell.length_c   1.000
_cell.angle_alpha   90.00
_cell.angle_beta   90.00
_cell.angle_gamma   90.00
#
_symmetry.space_group_name_H-M   'P 1'
#
loop_
_entity.id
_entity.type
_entity.pdbx_description
1 polymer ?
#
loop_
_entity_poly.entity_id
_entity_poly.type
_entity_poly.pdbx_seq_one_letter_code
_entity_poly.pdbx_strand_id
1 'polypeptide(L)'
;MTSRRRALPSPPARFPARLDAVSALSPNPVRGTRHVGPLGSGRRASAPAGHGGPGGCAPLMAEPLAAPRGRSAPPRPAPLPGGAHPAAASGWGGAAGSGAVASLLLLLLLPSPGAGGTPPLLCGSCPGPPRNGSVVAQYCASRAGRELSGRCCVGRGSGRQHLLGLDLSNCSLQTLPSAFSEAAAAVVLDLTENPLPALPDGSFLGFTQLQQLAVPLAVPCPGGSGAWEEVTTNGSSRLCRVQRNPCNGSEGLAPLCPENAACAPDGPGLSQCLCGGPFHGYKCLRQGAFPVPLFCSVLGTVTAALSLALWGTQRRHAAGP
;
A
#
# COMPACT_ATOMS: atom_id res chain seq x y z
N MET A 1 -73.31 -38.36 -19.40
CA MET A 1 -71.92 -37.87 -19.32
C MET A 1 -71.13 -38.81 -18.42
N THR A 2 -69.88 -39.12 -18.75
CA THR A 2 -69.16 -40.30 -18.22
C THR A 2 -67.78 -39.94 -17.69
N SER A 3 -67.41 -40.54 -16.54
CA SER A 3 -66.03 -40.86 -16.09
C SER A 3 -65.01 -39.70 -16.00
N ARG A 4 -64.25 -39.51 -14.91
CA ARG A 4 -63.52 -40.52 -14.12
C ARG A 4 -63.28 -40.04 -12.68
N ARG A 5 -63.14 -41.00 -11.75
CA ARG A 5 -62.38 -40.78 -10.50
C ARG A 5 -60.88 -40.93 -10.76
N ARG A 6 -60.05 -40.16 -10.06
CA ARG A 6 -58.70 -40.57 -9.64
C ARG A 6 -58.47 -40.13 -8.20
N ALA A 7 -57.96 -41.04 -7.38
CA ALA A 7 -57.47 -40.77 -6.03
C ALA A 7 -55.94 -41.01 -6.03
N LEU A 8 -55.23 -40.34 -5.12
CA LEU A 8 -53.80 -40.48 -4.74
C LEU A 8 -53.64 -39.80 -3.36
N PRO A 9 -52.57 -40.04 -2.57
CA PRO A 9 -52.80 -40.69 -1.28
C PRO A 9 -52.27 -39.95 -0.04
N SER A 10 -52.54 -40.54 1.13
CA SER A 10 -52.05 -40.15 2.46
C SER A 10 -50.54 -40.41 2.67
N PRO A 11 -49.89 -39.81 3.69
CA PRO A 11 -48.42 -39.70 3.81
C PRO A 11 -47.78 -40.80 4.68
N PRO A 12 -46.44 -40.73 4.89
CA PRO A 12 -45.89 -41.02 6.23
C PRO A 12 -44.77 -40.07 6.72
N ALA A 13 -44.57 -40.08 8.05
CA ALA A 13 -43.38 -39.74 8.88
C ALA A 13 -42.51 -38.51 8.54
N ARG A 14 -42.31 -37.51 9.42
CA ARG A 14 -41.63 -37.52 10.75
C ARG A 14 -40.16 -38.00 10.73
N PHE A 15 -39.24 -37.05 10.91
CA PHE A 15 -37.84 -37.31 11.27
C PHE A 15 -37.67 -37.57 12.78
N PRO A 16 -36.89 -38.58 13.21
CA PRO A 16 -36.04 -38.50 14.40
C PRO A 16 -34.78 -37.68 14.05
N ALA A 17 -34.30 -36.72 14.86
CA ALA A 17 -33.86 -36.76 16.25
C ALA A 17 -32.40 -37.24 16.41
N ARG A 18 -31.58 -36.39 17.07
CA ARG A 18 -30.20 -36.64 17.49
C ARG A 18 -30.05 -37.91 18.33
N LEU A 19 -28.85 -38.48 18.31
CA LEU A 19 -28.23 -39.13 19.48
C LEU A 19 -26.70 -38.96 19.40
N ASP A 20 -26.06 -38.95 20.57
CA ASP A 20 -24.66 -38.58 20.77
C ASP A 20 -23.74 -39.81 21.03
N ALA A 21 -22.47 -39.52 21.36
CA ALA A 21 -21.53 -40.40 22.09
C ALA A 21 -20.82 -41.54 21.31
N VAL A 22 -19.63 -42.06 21.70
CA VAL A 22 -18.46 -41.55 22.48
C VAL A 22 -17.28 -42.56 22.31
N SER A 23 -16.08 -42.23 22.82
CA SER A 23 -14.85 -43.04 22.86
C SER A 23 -14.05 -43.05 21.53
N ALA A 24 -12.76 -42.71 21.44
CA ALA A 24 -11.60 -42.76 22.35
C ALA A 24 -11.02 -44.16 22.61
N LEU A 25 -9.84 -44.42 22.04
CA LEU A 25 -8.80 -45.33 22.56
C LEU A 25 -7.49 -45.18 21.75
N SER A 26 -6.36 -45.25 22.45
CA SER A 26 -5.02 -45.48 21.90
C SER A 26 -4.28 -46.38 22.90
N PRO A 27 -3.48 -47.35 22.43
CA PRO A 27 -2.03 -47.16 22.60
C PRO A 27 -1.13 -47.78 21.50
N ASN A 28 0.15 -47.39 21.59
CA ASN A 28 1.37 -47.98 20.97
C ASN A 28 1.75 -49.35 21.60
N PRO A 29 2.90 -49.99 21.26
CA PRO A 29 3.56 -50.23 19.94
C PRO A 29 4.07 -51.70 19.76
N VAL A 30 4.62 -52.09 18.60
CA VAL A 30 5.38 -53.38 18.41
C VAL A 30 6.68 -53.17 17.61
N ARG A 31 7.64 -54.12 17.71
CA ARG A 31 9.09 -53.94 17.44
C ARG A 31 9.74 -55.18 16.81
N GLY A 32 10.63 -55.00 15.81
CA GLY A 32 11.64 -55.98 15.37
C GLY A 32 12.44 -55.45 14.15
N THR A 33 13.78 -55.47 14.04
CA THR A 33 14.85 -56.51 14.18
C THR A 33 14.76 -57.59 13.10
N ARG A 34 15.78 -57.98 12.31
CA ARG A 34 17.29 -57.96 12.37
C ARG A 34 17.84 -58.13 10.90
N HIS A 35 19.13 -58.21 10.49
CA HIS A 35 20.49 -58.20 11.07
C HIS A 35 21.57 -57.97 9.95
N VAL A 36 22.72 -57.33 10.25
CA VAL A 36 24.06 -57.46 9.55
C VAL A 36 24.14 -56.94 8.08
N GLY A 37 25.24 -56.38 7.54
CA GLY A 37 26.66 -56.33 7.96
C GLY A 37 27.53 -55.26 7.26
N PRO A 38 28.88 -55.28 7.42
CA PRO A 38 29.64 -54.06 7.76
C PRO A 38 30.82 -53.70 6.84
N LEU A 39 31.44 -52.50 7.03
CA LEU A 39 32.90 -52.28 7.17
C LEU A 39 33.31 -50.79 7.32
N GLY A 40 34.41 -50.55 8.06
CA GLY A 40 35.20 -49.30 8.09
C GLY A 40 34.67 -48.13 8.96
N SER A 41 35.46 -47.27 9.63
CA SER A 41 36.80 -47.29 10.27
C SER A 41 37.16 -45.83 10.62
N GLY A 42 37.63 -45.52 11.85
CA GLY A 42 38.53 -44.37 12.09
C GLY A 42 38.13 -43.24 13.06
N ARG A 43 38.70 -43.29 14.29
CA ARG A 43 39.18 -42.17 15.17
C ARG A 43 38.14 -41.11 15.66
N ARG A 44 37.86 -41.00 16.97
CA ARG A 44 38.58 -40.24 18.04
C ARG A 44 38.65 -38.71 17.78
N ALA A 45 37.97 -37.85 18.56
CA ALA A 45 38.29 -37.35 19.94
C ALA A 45 38.77 -35.88 19.87
N SER A 46 38.55 -34.93 20.79
CA SER A 46 37.86 -34.85 22.11
C SER A 46 37.36 -33.41 22.37
N ALA A 47 36.53 -33.19 23.40
CA ALA A 47 36.22 -31.87 23.97
C ALA A 47 37.29 -31.39 24.97
N PRO A 48 37.21 -30.13 25.46
CA PRO A 48 37.17 -29.94 26.93
C PRO A 48 36.25 -28.80 27.43
N ALA A 49 35.93 -28.84 28.73
CA ALA A 49 35.57 -27.68 29.58
C ALA A 49 36.79 -27.32 30.47
N GLY A 50 36.92 -26.20 31.18
CA GLY A 50 36.03 -25.04 31.43
C GLY A 50 35.99 -24.71 32.94
N HIS A 51 36.22 -23.44 33.37
CA HIS A 51 36.05 -22.96 34.77
C HIS A 51 36.29 -21.44 34.92
N GLY A 52 35.62 -20.81 35.91
CA GLY A 52 36.16 -19.66 36.69
C GLY A 52 35.78 -18.21 36.26
N GLY A 53 35.26 -17.43 37.22
CA GLY A 53 35.21 -15.94 37.19
C GLY A 53 36.17 -15.33 38.23
N PRO A 54 35.96 -14.11 38.78
CA PRO A 54 34.79 -13.21 38.64
C PRO A 54 35.13 -11.70 38.45
N GLY A 55 34.08 -10.87 38.26
CA GLY A 55 34.05 -9.46 38.73
C GLY A 55 34.32 -8.34 37.71
N GLY A 56 33.45 -7.33 37.69
CA GLY A 56 33.64 -6.07 36.96
C GLY A 56 32.34 -5.38 36.56
N CYS A 57 32.07 -4.17 37.05
CA CYS A 57 30.89 -3.37 36.69
C CYS A 57 31.28 -2.07 35.96
N ALA A 58 30.99 -1.98 34.67
CA ALA A 58 30.98 -0.74 33.88
C ALA A 58 30.09 -0.93 32.63
N PRO A 59 29.43 0.12 32.10
CA PRO A 59 28.46 -0.02 31.02
C PRO A 59 29.12 -0.10 29.63
N LEU A 60 28.66 -1.05 28.81
CA LEU A 60 28.88 -1.01 27.36
C LEU A 60 27.94 0.03 26.73
N MET A 61 28.52 1.06 26.11
CA MET A 61 27.78 1.97 25.22
C MET A 61 27.30 1.18 24.01
N ALA A 62 25.98 1.13 23.79
CA ALA A 62 25.42 0.53 22.59
C ALA A 62 25.65 1.44 21.39
N GLU A 63 26.46 0.98 20.43
CA GLU A 63 26.76 1.70 19.20
C GLU A 63 25.49 1.81 18.32
N PRO A 64 25.08 3.03 17.90
CA PRO A 64 23.84 3.21 17.15
C PRO A 64 23.99 2.72 15.70
N LEU A 65 23.29 1.63 15.36
CA LEU A 65 23.18 1.09 14.01
C LEU A 65 22.88 2.19 12.97
N ALA A 66 23.64 2.17 11.88
CA ALA A 66 23.72 3.28 10.94
C ALA A 66 22.38 3.59 10.24
N ALA A 67 21.95 4.85 10.33
CA ALA A 67 20.86 5.36 9.51
C ALA A 67 21.31 5.47 8.03
N PRO A 68 20.50 5.01 7.05
CA PRO A 68 20.85 5.09 5.63
C PRO A 68 20.87 6.55 5.16
N ARG A 69 22.07 7.08 4.91
CA ARG A 69 22.27 8.43 4.34
C ARG A 69 22.06 8.42 2.81
N GLY A 70 21.41 9.47 2.32
CA GLY A 70 21.58 9.95 0.94
C GLY A 70 20.61 9.35 -0.09
N ARG A 71 19.48 10.03 -0.32
CA ARG A 71 18.92 10.12 -1.68
C ARG A 71 19.52 11.34 -2.37
N SER A 72 20.08 11.13 -3.56
CA SER A 72 20.69 12.16 -4.39
C SER A 72 19.68 13.21 -4.83
N ALA A 73 20.10 14.48 -4.91
CA ALA A 73 19.35 15.49 -5.63
C ALA A 73 19.45 15.23 -7.15
N PRO A 74 18.41 15.54 -7.95
CA PRO A 74 18.49 15.49 -9.41
C PRO A 74 19.45 16.58 -9.94
N PRO A 75 20.19 16.32 -11.03
CA PRO A 75 21.12 17.29 -11.60
C PRO A 75 20.38 18.50 -12.20
N ARG A 76 21.03 19.68 -12.14
CA ARG A 76 20.58 20.87 -12.88
C ARG A 76 20.80 20.67 -14.39
N PRO A 77 19.91 21.16 -15.27
CA PRO A 77 20.20 21.25 -16.70
C PRO A 77 21.35 22.24 -16.96
N ALA A 78 22.17 21.96 -17.97
CA ALA A 78 23.26 22.82 -18.40
C ALA A 78 22.78 24.00 -19.28
N PRO A 79 23.48 25.14 -19.31
CA PRO A 79 23.15 26.26 -20.19
C PRO A 79 23.54 25.99 -21.65
N LEU A 80 22.72 26.49 -22.58
CA LEU A 80 23.05 26.52 -24.02
C LEU A 80 23.81 27.83 -24.38
N PRO A 81 24.68 27.81 -25.41
CA PRO A 81 25.55 28.95 -25.74
C PRO A 81 24.99 29.88 -26.83
N GLY A 82 25.35 31.17 -26.73
CA GLY A 82 25.59 32.07 -27.88
C GLY A 82 24.36 32.65 -28.62
N GLY A 83 24.13 33.97 -28.49
CA GLY A 83 23.10 34.68 -29.27
C GLY A 83 23.12 36.20 -29.12
N ALA A 84 24.01 36.87 -29.86
CA ALA A 84 24.06 38.30 -30.24
C ALA A 84 23.44 39.41 -29.34
N HIS A 85 24.26 40.41 -28.99
CA HIS A 85 23.78 41.77 -28.67
C HIS A 85 23.15 42.45 -29.90
N PRO A 86 22.29 43.47 -29.70
CA PRO A 86 22.78 44.83 -29.97
C PRO A 86 22.41 45.88 -28.90
N ALA A 87 22.78 47.12 -29.21
CA ALA A 87 22.97 48.27 -28.34
C ALA A 87 21.79 48.81 -27.51
N ALA A 88 22.20 49.53 -26.46
CA ALA A 88 21.45 50.38 -25.55
C ALA A 88 20.47 51.40 -26.16
N ALA A 89 19.46 51.76 -25.36
CA ALA A 89 18.90 53.11 -25.29
C ALA A 89 18.46 53.41 -23.84
N SER A 90 18.57 54.67 -23.40
CA SER A 90 18.15 55.14 -22.08
C SER A 90 16.86 55.96 -22.15
N GLY A 91 16.06 55.95 -21.08
CA GLY A 91 14.85 56.78 -20.99
C GLY A 91 14.26 56.82 -19.58
N TRP A 92 13.94 58.02 -19.08
CA TRP A 92 13.15 58.24 -17.86
C TRP A 92 11.66 58.41 -18.22
N GLY A 93 10.73 58.17 -17.28
CA GLY A 93 9.39 58.76 -17.39
C GLY A 93 8.21 58.04 -16.71
N GLY A 94 7.90 58.46 -15.48
CA GLY A 94 6.55 58.83 -14.98
C GLY A 94 5.25 58.14 -15.46
N ALA A 95 4.61 57.48 -14.49
CA ALA A 95 3.21 57.69 -14.05
C ALA A 95 1.99 57.12 -14.82
N ALA A 96 0.91 56.98 -14.03
CA ALA A 96 -0.51 56.70 -14.37
C ALA A 96 -0.88 55.32 -14.96
N GLY A 97 -1.97 54.72 -14.44
CA GLY A 97 -2.46 53.42 -14.92
C GLY A 97 -3.46 52.66 -14.03
N SER A 98 -4.41 53.34 -13.37
CA SER A 98 -5.45 52.65 -12.58
C SER A 98 -6.53 52.05 -13.49
N GLY A 99 -6.55 50.72 -13.70
CA GLY A 99 -7.53 50.11 -14.61
C GLY A 99 -7.47 48.59 -14.81
N ALA A 100 -7.15 47.79 -13.80
CA ALA A 100 -6.91 46.33 -13.96
C ALA A 100 -7.80 45.39 -13.12
N VAL A 101 -8.74 45.90 -12.31
CA VAL A 101 -9.50 45.08 -11.34
C VAL A 101 -10.90 44.65 -11.79
N ALA A 102 -11.47 45.25 -12.84
CA ALA A 102 -12.84 44.96 -13.28
C ALA A 102 -12.97 43.67 -14.11
N SER A 103 -11.96 43.34 -14.92
CA SER A 103 -12.04 42.28 -15.93
C SER A 103 -11.93 40.85 -15.38
N LEU A 104 -11.56 40.67 -14.10
CA LEU A 104 -11.31 39.34 -13.51
C LEU A 104 -12.59 38.65 -13.01
N LEU A 105 -13.66 39.40 -12.72
CA LEU A 105 -14.88 38.85 -12.11
C LEU A 105 -15.80 38.13 -13.11
N LEU A 106 -15.72 38.43 -14.41
CA LEU A 106 -16.67 37.94 -15.42
C LEU A 106 -16.39 36.49 -15.87
N LEU A 107 -15.25 35.92 -15.49
CA LEU A 107 -14.87 34.52 -15.79
C LEU A 107 -15.57 33.48 -14.89
N LEU A 108 -16.32 33.92 -13.87
CA LEU A 108 -16.97 33.05 -12.88
C LEU A 108 -18.36 32.51 -13.29
N LEU A 109 -18.85 32.85 -14.50
CA LEU A 109 -20.19 32.47 -14.98
C LEU A 109 -20.18 31.53 -16.20
N LEU A 110 -19.02 30.96 -16.55
CA LEU A 110 -18.98 29.82 -17.48
C LEU A 110 -19.50 28.57 -16.75
N PRO A 111 -20.58 27.91 -17.21
CA PRO A 111 -20.95 26.62 -16.67
C PRO A 111 -19.82 25.63 -16.99
N SER A 112 -19.23 25.03 -15.96
CA SER A 112 -18.19 24.01 -16.15
C SER A 112 -18.71 22.93 -17.10
N PRO A 113 -17.96 22.54 -18.15
CA PRO A 113 -18.32 21.35 -18.92
C PRO A 113 -18.42 20.19 -17.94
N GLY A 114 -19.57 19.52 -17.95
CA GLY A 114 -19.92 18.53 -16.93
C GLY A 114 -18.79 17.51 -16.78
N ALA A 115 -18.38 17.23 -15.55
CA ALA A 115 -17.19 16.45 -15.23
C ALA A 115 -17.39 14.94 -15.56
N GLY A 116 -17.44 14.63 -16.85
CA GLY A 116 -17.11 13.31 -17.39
C GLY A 116 -15.65 13.05 -17.07
N GLY A 117 -15.41 12.56 -15.86
CA GLY A 117 -14.06 12.27 -15.37
C GLY A 117 -13.36 11.37 -16.36
N THR A 118 -12.17 11.77 -16.79
CA THR A 118 -11.29 10.91 -17.58
C THR A 118 -11.14 9.57 -16.86
N PRO A 119 -11.41 8.43 -17.52
CA PRO A 119 -11.23 7.14 -16.88
C PRO A 119 -9.75 6.98 -16.48
N PRO A 120 -9.44 6.34 -15.34
CA PRO A 120 -8.07 6.09 -14.90
C PRO A 120 -7.20 5.51 -16.02
N LEU A 121 -5.91 5.88 -16.06
CA LEU A 121 -5.03 5.50 -17.18
C LEU A 121 -4.90 3.97 -17.30
N LEU A 122 -4.99 3.27 -16.17
CA LEU A 122 -5.07 1.80 -16.09
C LEU A 122 -6.24 1.17 -16.88
N CYS A 123 -7.35 1.89 -17.07
CA CYS A 123 -8.54 1.34 -17.74
C CYS A 123 -8.34 1.11 -19.25
N GLY A 124 -7.33 1.76 -19.83
CA GLY A 124 -6.87 1.56 -21.21
C GLY A 124 -5.45 1.01 -21.32
N SER A 125 -4.77 0.68 -20.21
CA SER A 125 -3.37 0.21 -20.25
C SER A 125 -3.21 -1.23 -20.75
N CYS A 126 -4.30 -1.92 -21.06
CA CYS A 126 -4.32 -3.21 -21.73
C CYS A 126 -5.48 -3.26 -22.75
N PRO A 127 -5.23 -3.71 -23.99
CA PRO A 127 -6.23 -3.66 -25.06
C PRO A 127 -7.35 -4.70 -24.90
N GLY A 128 -8.49 -4.41 -25.53
CA GLY A 128 -9.67 -5.29 -25.56
C GLY A 128 -10.52 -5.25 -24.27
N PRO A 129 -11.70 -5.88 -24.29
CA PRO A 129 -12.60 -5.96 -23.12
C PRO A 129 -12.03 -6.87 -22.02
N PRO A 130 -12.57 -6.79 -20.78
CA PRO A 130 -12.31 -7.79 -19.75
C PRO A 130 -12.76 -9.18 -20.21
N ARG A 131 -12.12 -10.24 -19.72
CA ARG A 131 -12.39 -11.60 -20.20
C ARG A 131 -13.76 -12.09 -19.72
N ASN A 132 -14.44 -12.87 -20.57
CA ASN A 132 -15.74 -13.45 -20.20
C ASN A 132 -15.57 -14.38 -18.99
N GLY A 133 -16.28 -14.09 -17.90
CA GLY A 133 -16.13 -14.78 -16.63
C GLY A 133 -14.93 -14.35 -15.77
N SER A 134 -14.18 -13.29 -16.09
CA SER A 134 -13.17 -12.74 -15.16
C SER A 134 -13.82 -12.25 -13.86
N VAL A 135 -13.08 -12.26 -12.75
CA VAL A 135 -13.66 -11.88 -11.44
C VAL A 135 -14.17 -10.43 -11.44
N VAL A 136 -13.53 -9.56 -12.20
CA VAL A 136 -13.92 -8.16 -12.41
C VAL A 136 -15.21 -8.06 -13.22
N ALA A 137 -15.32 -8.82 -14.32
CA ALA A 137 -16.53 -8.83 -15.15
C ALA A 137 -17.76 -9.35 -14.37
N GLN A 138 -17.61 -10.47 -13.66
CA GLN A 138 -18.65 -11.03 -12.80
C GLN A 138 -19.09 -10.03 -11.70
N TYR A 139 -18.12 -9.43 -11.00
CA TYR A 139 -18.41 -8.45 -9.96
C TYR A 139 -19.07 -7.18 -10.49
N CYS A 140 -18.70 -6.72 -11.69
CA CYS A 140 -19.36 -5.57 -12.30
C CYS A 140 -20.83 -5.87 -12.65
N ALA A 141 -21.09 -7.02 -13.30
CA ALA A 141 -22.44 -7.46 -13.63
C ALA A 141 -23.34 -7.74 -12.38
N SER A 142 -22.75 -8.04 -11.22
CA SER A 142 -23.48 -8.46 -10.02
C SER A 142 -24.39 -7.41 -9.38
N ARG A 143 -24.27 -6.11 -9.71
CA ARG A 143 -25.12 -5.04 -9.14
C ARG A 143 -25.38 -3.91 -10.13
N ALA A 144 -26.61 -3.42 -10.16
CA ALA A 144 -26.97 -2.19 -10.86
C ALA A 144 -26.18 -0.96 -10.33
N GLY A 145 -26.00 0.04 -11.19
CA GLY A 145 -25.20 1.25 -10.88
C GLY A 145 -23.69 1.07 -11.07
N ARG A 146 -23.26 -0.10 -11.57
CA ARG A 146 -21.89 -0.41 -12.02
C ARG A 146 -21.85 -0.47 -13.54
N GLU A 147 -20.72 -0.10 -14.11
CA GLU A 147 -20.54 0.06 -15.55
C GLU A 147 -19.10 -0.33 -15.93
N LEU A 148 -18.90 -0.94 -17.09
CA LEU A 148 -17.57 -1.30 -17.59
C LEU A 148 -17.03 -0.16 -18.47
N SER A 149 -15.90 0.42 -18.07
CA SER A 149 -15.18 1.45 -18.81
C SER A 149 -13.83 0.88 -19.25
N GLY A 150 -13.76 0.40 -20.50
CA GLY A 150 -12.62 -0.39 -20.96
C GLY A 150 -12.52 -1.67 -20.13
N ARG A 151 -11.38 -1.89 -19.46
CA ARG A 151 -11.18 -3.01 -18.52
C ARG A 151 -11.44 -2.68 -17.04
N CYS A 152 -11.87 -1.46 -16.73
CA CYS A 152 -12.28 -1.08 -15.38
C CYS A 152 -13.77 -1.34 -15.13
N CYS A 153 -14.10 -1.85 -13.95
CA CYS A 153 -15.42 -1.70 -13.38
C CYS A 153 -15.50 -0.38 -12.61
N VAL A 154 -16.38 0.53 -13.01
CA VAL A 154 -16.63 1.81 -12.32
C VAL A 154 -18.01 1.83 -11.68
N GLY A 155 -18.10 2.40 -10.49
CA GLY A 155 -19.36 2.68 -9.79
C GLY A 155 -19.72 4.16 -9.90
N ARG A 156 -21.01 4.45 -10.06
CA ARG A 156 -21.54 5.82 -10.00
C ARG A 156 -21.84 6.18 -8.54
N GLY A 157 -21.13 7.15 -7.97
CA GLY A 157 -21.32 7.58 -6.57
C GLY A 157 -21.10 9.08 -6.37
N SER A 158 -22.04 9.77 -5.71
CA SER A 158 -21.92 11.18 -5.27
C SER A 158 -21.24 12.14 -6.28
N GLY A 159 -21.63 12.07 -7.55
CA GLY A 159 -21.13 12.96 -8.61
C GLY A 159 -19.73 12.64 -9.17
N ARG A 160 -19.11 11.51 -8.82
CA ARG A 160 -17.86 11.01 -9.44
C ARG A 160 -17.97 9.53 -9.83
N GLN A 161 -17.15 9.12 -10.79
CA GLN A 161 -16.88 7.69 -11.01
C GLN A 161 -15.87 7.20 -9.97
N HIS A 162 -16.09 6.02 -9.41
CA HIS A 162 -15.16 5.37 -8.49
C HIS A 162 -14.71 4.04 -9.07
N LEU A 163 -13.40 3.78 -9.07
CA LEU A 163 -12.81 2.55 -9.60
C LEU A 163 -13.08 1.39 -8.62
N LEU A 164 -14.02 0.51 -8.99
CA LEU A 164 -14.44 -0.63 -8.18
C LEU A 164 -13.69 -1.92 -8.53
N GLY A 165 -13.09 -2.02 -9.72
CA GLY A 165 -12.31 -3.17 -10.12
C GLY A 165 -11.52 -2.98 -11.40
N LEU A 166 -10.43 -3.74 -11.56
CA LEU A 166 -9.50 -3.62 -12.69
C LEU A 166 -9.10 -4.99 -13.24
N ASP A 167 -9.44 -5.25 -14.50
CA ASP A 167 -9.02 -6.45 -15.23
C ASP A 167 -7.73 -6.14 -16.00
N LEU A 168 -6.64 -6.81 -15.65
CA LEU A 168 -5.40 -6.85 -16.44
C LEU A 168 -5.09 -8.29 -16.86
N SER A 169 -6.11 -9.13 -17.04
CA SER A 169 -5.95 -10.54 -17.42
C SER A 169 -5.51 -10.69 -18.88
N ASN A 170 -4.54 -11.55 -19.15
CA ASN A 170 -4.01 -11.78 -20.50
C ASN A 170 -3.55 -10.47 -21.19
N CYS A 171 -2.60 -9.80 -20.57
CA CYS A 171 -2.03 -8.51 -20.98
C CYS A 171 -0.51 -8.57 -21.22
N SER A 172 0.06 -9.78 -21.30
CA SER A 172 1.50 -10.06 -21.47
C SER A 172 2.41 -9.41 -20.42
N LEU A 173 1.90 -9.12 -19.23
CA LEU A 173 2.62 -8.40 -18.18
C LEU A 173 3.71 -9.27 -17.53
N GLN A 174 4.96 -8.81 -17.60
CA GLN A 174 6.09 -9.38 -16.84
C GLN A 174 6.28 -8.67 -15.48
N THR A 175 5.68 -7.49 -15.31
CA THR A 175 5.62 -6.72 -14.06
C THR A 175 4.33 -5.90 -14.02
N LEU A 176 3.98 -5.34 -12.87
CA LEU A 176 2.81 -4.47 -12.71
C LEU A 176 3.04 -3.10 -13.38
N PRO A 177 1.98 -2.43 -13.90
CA PRO A 177 2.08 -1.07 -14.42
C PRO A 177 2.62 -0.08 -13.38
N SER A 178 3.40 0.92 -13.82
CA SER A 178 3.93 1.97 -12.94
C SER A 178 2.84 2.78 -12.22
N ALA A 179 1.67 2.92 -12.84
CA ALA A 179 0.50 3.61 -12.29
C ALA A 179 -0.42 2.70 -11.45
N PHE A 180 -0.04 1.44 -11.15
CA PHE A 180 -0.92 0.45 -10.50
C PHE A 180 -1.56 0.92 -9.19
N SER A 181 -0.91 1.83 -8.45
CA SER A 181 -1.46 2.46 -7.24
C SER A 181 -2.71 3.32 -7.46
N GLU A 182 -3.01 3.76 -8.70
CA GLU A 182 -4.32 4.35 -9.05
C GLU A 182 -5.48 3.39 -8.75
N ALA A 183 -5.23 2.07 -8.73
CA ALA A 183 -6.21 1.03 -8.41
C ALA A 183 -6.33 0.71 -6.91
N ALA A 184 -5.68 1.44 -6.00
CA ALA A 184 -5.71 1.11 -4.56
C ALA A 184 -7.12 1.09 -3.92
N ALA A 185 -8.10 1.77 -4.52
CA ALA A 185 -9.51 1.73 -4.08
C ALA A 185 -10.32 0.54 -4.63
N ALA A 186 -9.75 -0.25 -5.55
CA ALA A 186 -10.47 -1.32 -6.24
C ALA A 186 -10.78 -2.50 -5.30
N VAL A 187 -12.01 -3.01 -5.40
CA VAL A 187 -12.55 -4.10 -4.60
C VAL A 187 -12.25 -5.47 -5.22
N VAL A 188 -11.99 -5.50 -6.53
CA VAL A 188 -11.65 -6.71 -7.28
C VAL A 188 -10.55 -6.45 -8.32
N LEU A 189 -9.55 -7.33 -8.41
CA LEU A 189 -8.56 -7.32 -9.48
C LEU A 189 -8.38 -8.70 -10.10
N ASP A 190 -8.07 -8.69 -11.40
CA ASP A 190 -7.68 -9.89 -12.15
C ASP A 190 -6.34 -9.66 -12.86
N LEU A 191 -5.32 -10.44 -12.47
CA LEU A 191 -3.97 -10.43 -13.04
C LEU A 191 -3.64 -11.75 -13.75
N THR A 192 -4.64 -12.61 -13.99
CA THR A 192 -4.43 -13.97 -14.54
C THR A 192 -3.91 -13.97 -15.98
N GLU A 193 -3.40 -15.11 -16.44
CA GLU A 193 -2.90 -15.29 -17.83
C GLU A 193 -1.76 -14.31 -18.23
N ASN A 194 -1.01 -13.77 -17.26
CA ASN A 194 0.20 -12.99 -17.48
C ASN A 194 1.47 -13.77 -17.06
N PRO A 195 2.61 -13.57 -17.74
CA PRO A 195 3.91 -14.12 -17.36
C PRO A 195 4.55 -13.36 -16.17
N LEU A 196 3.79 -13.11 -15.11
CA LEU A 196 4.28 -12.49 -13.88
C LEU A 196 5.07 -13.53 -13.05
N PRO A 197 6.38 -13.34 -12.78
CA PRO A 197 7.16 -14.27 -11.97
C PRO A 197 6.89 -14.07 -10.46
N ALA A 198 6.62 -12.83 -10.05
CA ALA A 198 6.32 -12.40 -8.69
C ALA A 198 5.55 -11.07 -8.72
N LEU A 199 5.05 -10.64 -7.56
CA LEU A 199 4.53 -9.29 -7.34
C LEU A 199 5.60 -8.48 -6.58
N PRO A 200 5.93 -7.24 -6.98
CA PRO A 200 6.91 -6.43 -6.26
C PRO A 200 6.48 -6.13 -4.82
N ASP A 201 7.43 -6.05 -3.89
CA ASP A 201 7.16 -5.69 -2.50
C ASP A 201 6.47 -4.33 -2.38
N GLY A 202 5.46 -4.23 -1.51
CA GLY A 202 4.68 -3.01 -1.32
C GLY A 202 3.76 -2.62 -2.50
N SER A 203 3.68 -3.40 -3.58
CA SER A 203 2.81 -3.09 -4.74
C SER A 203 1.31 -3.01 -4.42
N PHE A 204 0.87 -3.59 -3.31
CA PHE A 204 -0.50 -3.53 -2.79
C PHE A 204 -0.64 -2.61 -1.55
N LEU A 205 0.30 -1.68 -1.34
CA LEU A 205 0.17 -0.65 -0.31
C LEU A 205 -1.05 0.25 -0.59
N GLY A 206 -1.87 0.50 0.43
CA GLY A 206 -3.11 1.26 0.34
C GLY A 206 -4.32 0.47 -0.20
N PHE A 207 -4.14 -0.77 -0.68
CA PHE A 207 -5.23 -1.64 -1.14
C PHE A 207 -6.01 -2.21 0.05
N THR A 208 -6.77 -1.35 0.72
CA THR A 208 -7.51 -1.64 1.97
C THR A 208 -8.93 -2.16 1.75
N GLN A 209 -9.44 -2.09 0.51
CA GLN A 209 -10.79 -2.48 0.13
C GLN A 209 -10.85 -3.76 -0.71
N LEU A 210 -9.72 -4.46 -0.88
CA LEU A 210 -9.55 -5.49 -1.90
C LEU A 210 -10.15 -6.84 -1.43
N GLN A 211 -11.35 -7.14 -1.89
CA GLN A 211 -12.10 -8.34 -1.48
C GLN A 211 -11.82 -9.56 -2.37
N GLN A 212 -11.37 -9.37 -3.61
CA GLN A 212 -11.06 -10.47 -4.53
C GLN A 212 -9.84 -10.15 -5.39
N LEU A 213 -8.89 -11.07 -5.45
CA LEU A 213 -7.68 -10.93 -6.28
C LEU A 213 -7.37 -12.26 -6.97
N ALA A 214 -7.45 -12.29 -8.30
CA ALA A 214 -7.02 -13.44 -9.11
C ALA A 214 -5.60 -13.20 -9.66
N VAL A 215 -4.71 -14.18 -9.49
CA VAL A 215 -3.30 -14.13 -9.94
C VAL A 215 -2.90 -15.44 -10.64
N PRO A 216 -1.81 -15.46 -11.45
CA PRO A 216 -1.27 -16.70 -12.00
C PRO A 216 -0.88 -17.70 -10.90
N LEU A 217 -1.02 -19.01 -11.14
CA LEU A 217 -0.81 -20.06 -10.12
C LEU A 217 0.61 -20.07 -9.50
N ALA A 218 1.63 -19.58 -10.21
CA ALA A 218 2.98 -19.42 -9.68
C ALA A 218 3.08 -18.29 -8.62
N VAL A 219 2.23 -17.27 -8.71
CA VAL A 219 2.29 -16.05 -7.90
C VAL A 219 1.51 -16.24 -6.59
N PRO A 220 2.14 -16.07 -5.40
CA PRO A 220 1.44 -16.15 -4.13
C PRO A 220 0.49 -14.94 -3.94
N CYS A 221 -0.51 -15.10 -3.08
CA CYS A 221 -1.32 -13.95 -2.64
C CYS A 221 -0.44 -12.93 -1.90
N PRO A 222 -0.59 -11.61 -2.14
CA PRO A 222 0.14 -10.59 -1.37
C PRO A 222 -0.28 -10.67 0.11
N GLY A 223 0.69 -10.45 1.01
CA GLY A 223 0.54 -10.70 2.44
C GLY A 223 0.57 -12.19 2.83
N GLY A 224 0.81 -13.11 1.89
CA GLY A 224 0.74 -14.56 2.11
C GLY A 224 -0.70 -15.06 2.27
N SER A 225 -0.87 -16.35 2.56
CA SER A 225 -2.21 -16.94 2.75
C SER A 225 -2.95 -16.39 3.98
N GLY A 226 -2.21 -16.04 5.05
CA GLY A 226 -2.79 -15.49 6.28
C GLY A 226 -3.43 -14.09 6.14
N ALA A 227 -3.17 -13.37 5.04
CA ALA A 227 -3.80 -12.09 4.75
C ALA A 227 -5.25 -12.20 4.22
N TRP A 228 -5.74 -13.41 3.97
CA TRP A 228 -7.02 -13.68 3.27
C TRP A 228 -7.87 -14.68 4.06
N GLU A 229 -9.19 -14.61 3.92
CA GLU A 229 -10.10 -15.56 4.55
C GLU A 229 -10.04 -16.91 3.85
N GLU A 230 -10.10 -16.88 2.52
CA GLU A 230 -10.07 -18.04 1.63
C GLU A 230 -9.01 -17.82 0.53
N VAL A 231 -8.21 -18.85 0.26
CA VAL A 231 -7.31 -18.91 -0.90
C VAL A 231 -7.59 -20.21 -1.65
N THR A 232 -8.07 -20.09 -2.89
CA THR A 232 -8.40 -21.22 -3.77
C THR A 232 -7.50 -21.24 -5.00
N THR A 233 -7.38 -22.41 -5.63
CA THR A 233 -6.70 -22.59 -6.92
C THR A 233 -7.72 -23.07 -7.95
N ASN A 234 -7.83 -22.36 -9.08
CA ASN A 234 -8.76 -22.68 -10.16
C ASN A 234 -7.97 -22.77 -11.48
N GLY A 235 -7.73 -24.00 -11.94
CA GLY A 235 -6.89 -24.25 -13.12
C GLY A 235 -5.49 -23.64 -12.97
N SER A 236 -5.13 -22.75 -13.90
CA SER A 236 -3.86 -22.02 -13.94
C SER A 236 -3.84 -20.73 -13.08
N SER A 237 -4.86 -20.50 -12.25
CA SER A 237 -4.99 -19.32 -11.39
C SER A 237 -5.05 -19.65 -9.89
N ARG A 238 -4.63 -18.69 -9.06
CA ARG A 238 -4.91 -18.63 -7.62
C ARG A 238 -5.84 -17.45 -7.37
N LEU A 239 -6.90 -17.68 -6.58
CA LEU A 239 -7.91 -16.70 -6.22
C LEU A 239 -7.89 -16.47 -4.71
N CYS A 240 -7.49 -15.27 -4.32
CA CYS A 240 -7.44 -14.79 -2.95
C CYS A 240 -8.76 -14.04 -2.66
N ARG A 241 -9.44 -14.36 -1.55
CA ARG A 241 -10.76 -13.84 -1.20
C ARG A 241 -10.85 -13.35 0.24
N VAL A 242 -11.56 -12.24 0.41
CA VAL A 242 -11.80 -11.50 1.66
C VAL A 242 -10.49 -11.20 2.40
N GLN A 243 -9.92 -10.03 2.12
CA GLN A 243 -8.77 -9.50 2.84
C GLN A 243 -9.08 -9.42 4.34
N ARG A 244 -8.33 -10.16 5.16
CA ARG A 244 -8.42 -10.06 6.63
C ARG A 244 -7.83 -8.72 7.06
N ASN A 245 -8.49 -8.05 8.00
CA ASN A 245 -7.91 -6.86 8.64
C ASN A 245 -6.81 -7.30 9.62
N PRO A 246 -5.52 -6.97 9.38
CA PRO A 246 -4.41 -7.37 10.26
C PRO A 246 -4.49 -6.77 11.66
N CYS A 247 -5.22 -5.66 11.85
CA CYS A 247 -5.46 -5.03 13.15
C CYS A 247 -6.50 -5.77 14.01
N ASN A 248 -7.20 -6.78 13.45
CA ASN A 248 -8.27 -7.51 14.14
C ASN A 248 -7.78 -8.81 14.84
N GLY A 249 -6.46 -9.01 14.93
CA GLY A 249 -5.85 -10.15 15.61
C GLY A 249 -5.52 -9.84 17.08
N SER A 250 -6.01 -10.66 18.01
CA SER A 250 -5.77 -10.54 19.45
C SER A 250 -4.35 -10.92 19.89
N GLU A 251 -3.56 -11.57 19.02
CA GLU A 251 -2.15 -11.91 19.26
C GLU A 251 -1.28 -11.36 18.11
N GLY A 252 -0.28 -10.54 18.44
CA GLY A 252 0.89 -10.29 17.57
C GLY A 252 1.07 -8.87 16.99
N LEU A 253 0.03 -8.24 16.44
CA LEU A 253 0.19 -7.01 15.62
C LEU A 253 -0.43 -5.73 16.22
N ALA A 254 -1.63 -5.82 16.80
CA ALA A 254 -2.26 -4.68 17.47
C ALA A 254 -1.39 -4.03 18.59
N PRO A 255 -0.57 -4.75 19.37
CA PRO A 255 0.26 -4.16 20.44
C PRO A 255 1.46 -3.31 19.99
N LEU A 256 1.71 -3.15 18.68
CA LEU A 256 2.92 -2.48 18.17
C LEU A 256 2.78 -0.96 17.97
N CYS A 257 1.57 -0.42 18.03
CA CYS A 257 1.36 1.02 17.86
C CYS A 257 1.68 1.79 19.16
N PRO A 258 2.29 3.00 19.07
CA PRO A 258 2.49 3.86 20.24
C PRO A 258 1.14 4.33 20.81
N GLU A 259 1.12 4.66 22.11
CA GLU A 259 -0.06 4.97 22.93
C GLU A 259 -1.14 5.86 22.26
N ASN A 260 -0.73 6.88 21.50
CA ASN A 260 -1.62 7.82 20.82
C ASN A 260 -1.90 7.47 19.35
N ALA A 261 -1.74 6.20 18.95
CA ALA A 261 -1.96 5.72 17.59
C ALA A 261 -2.84 4.48 17.53
N ALA A 262 -3.75 4.45 16.57
CA ALA A 262 -4.55 3.28 16.25
C ALA A 262 -3.93 2.47 15.10
N CYS A 263 -4.01 1.15 15.18
CA CYS A 263 -3.71 0.28 14.03
C CYS A 263 -4.78 0.48 12.94
N ALA A 264 -4.34 0.71 11.72
CA ALA A 264 -5.16 0.72 10.51
C ALA A 264 -4.59 -0.24 9.46
N PRO A 265 -5.43 -0.86 8.61
CA PRO A 265 -4.94 -1.63 7.47
C PRO A 265 -4.24 -0.72 6.44
N ASP A 266 -3.27 -1.28 5.72
CA ASP A 266 -2.55 -0.59 4.63
C ASP A 266 -2.32 -1.49 3.40
N GLY A 267 -3.08 -2.57 3.27
CA GLY A 267 -2.94 -3.55 2.20
C GLY A 267 -3.12 -4.99 2.68
N PRO A 268 -3.09 -5.99 1.79
CA PRO A 268 -3.16 -7.40 2.17
C PRO A 268 -1.96 -7.78 3.04
N GLY A 269 -2.21 -8.10 4.31
CA GLY A 269 -1.17 -8.39 5.31
C GLY A 269 -0.35 -7.18 5.77
N LEU A 270 -0.74 -5.95 5.38
CA LEU A 270 -0.03 -4.72 5.74
C LEU A 270 -0.86 -3.88 6.74
N SER A 271 -0.19 -3.33 7.74
CA SER A 271 -0.78 -2.45 8.75
C SER A 271 0.11 -1.25 9.02
N GLN A 272 -0.52 -0.14 9.40
CA GLN A 272 0.11 1.13 9.73
C GLN A 272 -0.47 1.69 11.04
N CYS A 273 0.32 2.44 11.79
CA CYS A 273 -0.13 3.12 13.00
C CYS A 273 -0.46 4.59 12.68
N LEU A 274 -1.75 4.93 12.69
CA LEU A 274 -2.22 6.29 12.46
C LEU A 274 -2.42 7.02 13.79
N CYS A 275 -1.83 8.21 13.94
CA CYS A 275 -2.04 9.02 15.14
C CYS A 275 -3.52 9.40 15.30
N GLY A 276 -4.08 9.22 16.50
CA GLY A 276 -5.37 9.79 16.85
C GLY A 276 -5.27 11.31 16.94
N GLY A 277 -6.30 12.05 16.53
CA GLY A 277 -6.34 13.51 16.75
C GLY A 277 -6.33 13.83 18.25
N PRO A 278 -5.58 14.86 18.73
CA PRO A 278 -4.84 15.87 17.98
C PRO A 278 -3.34 15.57 17.80
N PHE A 279 -2.92 14.30 17.91
CA PHE A 279 -1.51 13.90 17.91
C PHE A 279 -0.94 13.76 16.49
N HIS A 280 0.37 14.02 16.34
CA HIS A 280 1.07 13.89 15.07
C HIS A 280 2.57 13.56 15.21
N GLY A 281 3.21 13.30 14.06
CA GLY A 281 4.63 12.94 13.94
C GLY A 281 4.92 11.46 14.18
N TYR A 282 6.13 11.01 13.86
CA TYR A 282 6.53 9.59 13.80
C TYR A 282 6.42 8.75 15.10
N LYS A 283 5.97 9.34 16.20
CA LYS A 283 5.69 8.68 17.50
C LYS A 283 4.32 9.08 18.09
N CYS A 284 3.56 9.93 17.41
CA CYS A 284 2.29 10.48 17.90
C CYS A 284 2.40 11.16 19.29
N LEU A 285 3.52 11.83 19.57
CA LEU A 285 3.77 12.53 20.84
C LEU A 285 3.59 14.04 20.77
N ARG A 286 3.37 14.61 19.58
CA ARG A 286 3.22 16.07 19.40
C ARG A 286 1.74 16.43 19.26
N GLN A 287 1.31 17.46 19.96
CA GLN A 287 -0.02 18.07 19.83
C GLN A 287 0.10 19.52 19.33
N GLY A 288 -0.98 20.07 18.78
CA GLY A 288 -1.02 21.44 18.28
C GLY A 288 -0.20 21.67 17.00
N ALA A 289 -0.10 22.93 16.56
CA ALA A 289 0.72 23.31 15.41
C ALA A 289 2.11 23.77 15.87
N PHE A 290 3.16 23.39 15.13
CA PHE A 290 4.49 23.97 15.33
C PHE A 290 4.47 25.46 14.94
N PRO A 291 4.96 26.39 15.79
CA PRO A 291 4.90 27.83 15.53
C PRO A 291 5.99 28.28 14.54
N VAL A 292 5.86 27.83 13.29
CA VAL A 292 6.73 28.19 12.15
C VAL A 292 7.11 29.68 12.11
N PRO A 293 6.17 30.66 12.15
CA PRO A 293 6.54 32.07 12.05
C PRO A 293 7.46 32.54 13.18
N LEU A 294 7.26 32.06 14.42
CA LEU A 294 8.09 32.43 15.57
C LEU A 294 9.49 31.82 15.45
N PHE A 295 9.57 30.55 15.03
CA PHE A 295 10.86 29.88 14.80
C PHE A 295 11.65 30.56 13.67
N CYS A 296 10.98 30.89 12.56
CA CYS A 296 11.58 31.61 11.43
C CYS A 296 11.97 33.04 11.79
N SER A 297 11.20 33.76 12.63
CA SER A 297 11.56 35.11 13.06
C SER A 297 12.77 35.13 13.98
N VAL A 298 12.88 34.16 14.90
CA VAL A 298 14.05 34.04 15.79
C VAL A 298 15.31 33.65 15.01
N LEU A 299 15.22 32.69 14.09
CA LEU A 299 16.35 32.37 13.20
C LEU A 299 16.74 33.58 12.33
N GLY A 300 15.77 34.23 11.69
CA GLY A 300 16.01 35.38 10.82
C GLY A 300 16.69 36.55 11.52
N THR A 301 16.24 36.91 12.74
CA THR A 301 16.86 38.00 13.52
C THR A 301 18.26 37.65 14.01
N VAL A 302 18.49 36.42 14.50
CA VAL A 302 19.82 35.97 14.92
C VAL A 302 20.79 35.92 13.73
N THR A 303 20.38 35.38 12.57
CA THR A 303 21.20 35.39 11.36
C THR A 303 21.51 36.82 10.90
N ALA A 304 20.52 37.71 10.83
CA ALA A 304 20.73 39.10 10.43
C ALA A 304 21.68 39.84 11.39
N ALA A 305 21.52 39.67 12.71
CA ALA A 305 22.39 40.25 13.72
C ALA A 305 23.85 39.75 13.58
N LEU A 306 24.04 38.44 13.37
CA LEU A 306 25.37 37.87 13.14
C LEU A 306 26.00 38.37 11.83
N SER A 307 25.23 38.45 10.74
CA SER A 307 25.72 39.00 9.46
C SER A 307 26.12 40.47 9.59
N LEU A 308 25.34 41.29 10.30
CA LEU A 308 25.66 42.71 10.56
C LEU A 308 26.89 42.85 11.48
N ALA A 309 27.02 42.00 12.50
CA ALA A 309 28.19 42.00 13.38
C ALA A 309 29.48 41.61 12.64
N LEU A 310 29.44 40.55 11.84
CA LEU A 310 30.56 40.09 11.01
C LEU A 310 30.93 41.12 9.93
N TRP A 311 29.94 41.74 9.28
CA TRP A 311 30.18 42.86 8.35
C TRP A 311 30.83 44.05 9.06
N GLY A 312 30.38 44.39 10.27
CA GLY A 312 30.93 45.47 11.08
C GLY A 312 32.37 45.22 11.53
N THR A 313 32.72 44.01 11.94
CA THR A 313 34.10 43.66 12.33
C THR A 313 35.01 43.56 11.12
N GLN A 314 34.60 42.89 10.04
CA GLN A 314 35.41 42.79 8.81
C GLN A 314 35.66 44.14 8.17
N ARG A 315 34.67 45.05 8.11
CA ARG A 315 34.91 46.44 7.65
C ARG A 315 35.88 47.21 8.54
N ARG A 316 35.88 46.98 9.86
CA ARG A 316 36.84 47.62 10.78
C ARG A 316 38.25 47.09 10.59
N HIS A 317 38.43 45.80 10.31
CA HIS A 317 39.73 45.25 9.92
C HIS A 317 40.22 45.73 8.56
N ALA A 318 39.32 45.98 7.60
CA ALA A 318 39.65 46.57 6.30
C ALA A 318 39.79 48.12 6.31
N ALA A 319 39.69 48.74 7.48
CA ALA A 319 39.81 50.19 7.68
C ALA A 319 40.71 50.56 8.87
N GLY A 320 41.57 49.62 9.31
CA GLY A 320 42.76 49.94 10.08
C GLY A 320 43.87 50.51 9.17
N PRO A 321 44.87 51.20 9.73
CA PRO A 321 45.97 51.82 8.98
C PRO A 321 46.96 50.79 8.40
#